data_AF-A0A553AXP2-F1
#
_entry.id   AF-A0A553AXP2-F1
#
_cell.length_a   1.000
_cell.length_b   1.000
_cell.length_c   1.000
_cell.angle_alpha   90.00
_cell.angle_beta   90.00
_cell.angle_gamma   90.00
#
_symmetry.space_group_name_H-M   'P 1'
#
loop_
_entity.id
_entity.type
_entity.pdbx_description
1 polymer ?
#
loop_
_entity_poly.entity_id
_entity_poly.type
_entity_poly.pdbx_seq_one_letter_code
_entity_poly.pdbx_strand_id
1 'polypeptide(L)' 'MTAIATNNGAAIETLFTEIAARFRSWNARRRTRGELNQLSERQLEDIGMCRADIDTVVSAL' A
#
# COMPACT_ATOMS: atom_id res chain seq x y z
N MET A 1 8.00 -18.19 -38.44
CA MET A 1 6.81 -18.65 -37.69
C MET A 1 7.21 -18.76 -36.22
N THR A 2 7.17 -17.67 -35.46
CA THR A 2 7.36 -17.72 -33.99
C THR A 2 5.98 -17.76 -33.36
N ALA A 3 5.58 -18.94 -32.91
CA ALA A 3 4.34 -19.14 -32.19
C ALA A 3 4.42 -18.36 -30.86
N ILE A 4 3.66 -17.28 -30.74
CA ILE A 4 3.33 -16.70 -29.44
C ILE A 4 2.32 -17.67 -28.84
N ALA A 5 2.82 -18.61 -28.03
CA ALA A 5 1.96 -19.36 -27.12
C ALA A 5 1.41 -18.35 -26.11
N THR A 6 0.18 -17.87 -26.34
CA THR A 6 -0.55 -17.09 -25.35
C THR A 6 -0.89 -18.02 -24.19
N ASN A 7 -0.05 -18.00 -23.17
CA ASN A 7 -0.23 -18.77 -21.95
C ASN A 7 -1.30 -18.09 -21.09
N ASN A 8 -2.57 -18.51 -21.23
CA ASN A 8 -3.67 -18.03 -20.40
C ASN A 8 -3.40 -18.20 -18.89
N GLY A 9 -2.60 -19.20 -18.50
CA GLY A 9 -2.15 -19.39 -17.12
C GLY A 9 -1.23 -18.27 -16.62
N ALA A 10 -0.33 -17.76 -17.47
CA ALA A 10 0.57 -16.67 -17.09
C ALA A 10 -0.18 -15.36 -16.87
N ALA A 11 -1.20 -15.07 -17.68
CA ALA A 11 -2.04 -13.88 -17.52
C ALA A 11 -2.85 -13.91 -16.21
N ILE A 12 -3.35 -15.08 -15.81
CA ILE A 12 -4.08 -15.25 -14.55
C ILE A 12 -3.13 -15.09 -13.36
N GLU A 13 -1.94 -15.68 -13.41
CA GLU A 13 -0.91 -15.52 -12.37
C GLU A 13 -0.48 -14.06 -12.18
N THR A 14 -0.27 -13.30 -13.27
CA THR A 14 0.05 -11.87 -13.22
C THR A 14 -1.08 -11.05 -12.58
N LEU A 15 -2.34 -11.33 -12.93
CA LEU A 15 -3.49 -10.64 -12.34
C LEU A 15 -3.58 -10.91 -10.83
N PHE A 16 -3.38 -12.16 -10.40
CA PHE A 16 -3.38 -12.49 -8.97
C PHE A 16 -2.25 -11.80 -8.22
N THR A 17 -1.05 -11.73 -8.79
CA THR A 17 0.09 -11.04 -8.16
C THR A 17 -0.14 -9.53 -8.06
N GLU A 18 -0.70 -8.89 -9.09
CA GLU A 18 -1.06 -7.47 -9.05
C GLU A 18 -2.13 -7.15 -8.01
N ILE A 19 -3.20 -7.97 -7.96
CA ILE A 19 -4.27 -7.80 -6.96
C ILE A 19 -3.71 -8.00 -5.55
N ALA A 20 -2.89 -9.02 -5.33
CA ALA A 20 -2.25 -9.27 -4.04
C ALA A 20 -1.30 -8.13 -3.64
N ALA A 21 -0.51 -7.59 -4.57
CA ALA A 21 0.36 -6.45 -4.33
C ALA A 21 -0.45 -5.20 -3.94
N ARG A 22 -1.54 -4.93 -4.67
CA ARG A 22 -2.41 -3.78 -4.38
C ARG A 22 -3.15 -3.91 -3.04
N PHE A 23 -3.57 -5.12 -2.70
CA PHE A 23 -4.17 -5.42 -1.40
C PHE A 23 -3.17 -5.24 -0.26
N ARG A 24 -1.91 -5.68 -0.45
CA ARG A 24 -0.83 -5.47 0.53
C ARG A 24 -0.55 -3.98 0.76
N SER A 25 -0.40 -3.17 -0.30
CA SER A 25 -0.23 -1.71 -0.17
C SER A 25 -1.42 -1.09 0.56
N TRP A 26 -2.65 -1.43 0.19
CA TRP A 26 -3.84 -0.91 0.88
C TRP A 26 -3.88 -1.28 2.37
N ASN A 27 -3.50 -2.53 2.70
CA ASN A 27 -3.47 -2.98 4.08
C ASN A 27 -2.36 -2.25 4.87
N ALA A 28 -1.19 -2.07 4.28
CA ALA A 28 -0.11 -1.28 4.87
C ALA A 28 -0.59 0.15 5.16
N ARG A 29 -1.20 0.81 4.18
CA ARG A 29 -1.80 2.15 4.33
C ARG A 29 -2.78 2.25 5.48
N ARG A 30 -3.74 1.34 5.53
CA ARG A 30 -4.74 1.27 6.61
C ARG A 30 -4.10 1.08 7.98
N ARG A 31 -3.15 0.15 8.07
CA ARG A 31 -2.48 -0.19 9.31
C ARG A 31 -1.65 0.99 9.82
N THR A 32 -0.80 1.58 8.98
CA THR A 32 -0.02 2.76 9.32
C THR A 32 -0.90 3.93 9.71
N ARG A 33 -2.02 4.17 8.99
CA ARG A 33 -3.00 5.19 9.38
C ARG A 33 -3.55 4.93 10.78
N GLY A 34 -3.89 3.69 11.11
CA GLY A 34 -4.38 3.31 12.44
C GLY A 34 -3.33 3.53 13.52
N GLU A 35 -2.10 3.10 13.29
CA GLU A 35 -0.97 3.26 14.20
C GLU A 35 -0.67 4.75 14.46
N LEU A 36 -0.61 5.58 13.41
CA LEU A 36 -0.39 7.03 13.55
C LEU A 36 -1.56 7.75 14.24
N ASN A 37 -2.81 7.34 13.99
CA ASN A 37 -3.96 7.95 14.66
C ASN A 37 -4.07 7.60 16.15
N GLN A 38 -3.44 6.50 16.59
CA GLN A 38 -3.35 6.14 18.01
C GLN A 38 -2.33 7.01 18.77
N LEU A 39 -1.39 7.64 18.06
CA LEU A 39 -0.45 8.57 18.67
C LEU A 39 -1.13 9.89 19.04
N SER A 40 -0.72 10.45 20.17
CA SER A 40 -1.11 11.79 20.60
C SER A 40 -0.40 12.87 19.78
N GLU A 41 -0.95 14.10 19.78
CA GLU A 41 -0.36 15.23 19.06
C GLU A 41 1.10 15.47 19.45
N ARG A 42 1.45 15.33 20.74
CA ARG A 42 2.84 15.48 21.21
C ARG A 42 3.77 14.38 20.67
N GLN A 43 3.27 13.16 20.52
CA GLN A 43 4.06 12.06 19.95
C GLN A 43 4.27 12.23 18.44
N LEU A 44 3.27 12.78 17.74
CA LEU A 44 3.41 13.18 16.34
C LEU A 44 4.44 14.32 16.20
N GLU A 45 4.39 15.30 17.09
CA GLU A 45 5.33 16.42 17.13
C GLU A 45 6.77 15.96 17.42
N ASP A 46 6.96 14.96 18.29
CA ASP A 46 8.27 14.36 18.59
C ASP A 46 8.93 13.72 17.37
N ILE A 47 8.13 13.15 16.47
CA ILE A 47 8.60 12.62 15.18
C ILE A 47 8.55 13.66 14.04
N GLY A 48 8.25 14.91 14.37
CA GLY A 48 8.27 16.05 13.45
C GLY A 48 7.12 16.10 12.45
N MET A 49 5.95 15.56 12.79
CA MET A 49 4.75 15.63 11.93
C MET A 49 3.50 16.08 12.68
N CYS A 50 2.49 16.53 11.96
CA CYS A 50 1.17 16.84 12.51
C CYS A 50 0.08 15.89 11.98
N ARG A 51 -1.11 15.93 12.58
CA ARG A 51 -2.26 15.09 12.18
C ARG A 51 -2.61 15.22 10.69
N ALA A 52 -2.39 16.39 10.09
CA ALA A 52 -2.67 16.64 8.68
C ALA A 52 -1.71 15.92 7.72
N ASP A 53 -0.49 15.62 8.16
CA ASP A 53 0.54 14.96 7.33
C ASP A 53 0.28 13.46 7.18
N ILE A 54 -0.48 12.86 8.11
CA ILE A 54 -0.77 11.42 8.14
C ILE A 54 -1.35 10.96 6.79
N ASP A 55 -2.28 11.73 6.22
CA ASP A 55 -2.93 11.36 4.97
C ASP A 55 -1.95 11.39 3.80
N THR A 56 -1.05 12.37 3.77
CA THR A 56 0.02 12.48 2.77
C THR A 56 0.98 11.29 2.86
N VAL A 57 1.49 10.99 4.05
CA VAL A 57 2.44 9.89 4.28
C VAL A 57 1.81 8.54 3.95
N VAL A 58 0.58 8.31 4.40
CA VAL A 58 -0.15 7.07 4.12
C VAL A 58 -0.43 6.93 2.63
N SER A 59 -0.74 8.01 1.90
CA SER A 59 -1.01 7.91 0.45
C SER A 59 0.18 7.44 -0.38
N ALA A 60 1.40 7.60 0.14
CA ALA A 60 2.65 7.27 -0.53
C ALA A 60 3.12 5.81 -0.37
N LEU A 61 2.40 4.97 0.39
CA LEU A 61 2.70 3.53 0.62
C LEU A 61 1.99 2.59 -0.37
#